data_AF-A0A4Y9JS26-F1
#
_entry.id   AF-A0A4Y9JS26-F1
#
_cell.length_a   1.000
_cell.length_b   1.000
_cell.length_c   1.000
_cell.angle_alpha   90.00
_cell.angle_beta   90.00
_cell.angle_gamma   90.00
#
_symmetry.space_group_name_H-M   'P 1'
#
loop_
_entity.id
_entity.type
_entity.pdbx_description
1 polymer ?
#
loop_
_entity_poly.entity_id
_entity_poly.type
_entity_poly.pdbx_seq_one_letter_code
_entity_poly.pdbx_strand_id
1 'polypeptide(L)'
;MYSSYLVQPQNNFSSVMGEMGISLNVNVPNKLDETTDSDLNVNLTIKSLADFSPDNIAQSVPELKKLIELREALTAVKGPLGNVPAFRAKIIELLDDEQSRAQLLKELNLVSETK
;
A
#
# COMPACT_ATOMS: atom_id res chain seq x y z
N MET A 1 -7.45 49.61 11.80
CA MET A 1 -6.02 49.24 11.97
C MET A 1 -5.99 48.40 13.23
N TYR A 2 -6.02 47.07 13.21
CA TYR A 2 -5.09 46.12 12.59
C TYR A 2 -5.83 44.88 12.09
N SER A 3 -5.56 44.48 10.85
CA SER A 3 -6.08 43.26 10.26
C SER A 3 -5.22 42.08 10.70
N SER A 4 -5.86 41.10 11.35
CA SER A 4 -5.64 39.66 11.20
C SER A 4 -4.30 39.20 10.58
N TYR A 5 -3.30 38.90 11.42
CA TYR A 5 -2.20 38.00 11.06
C TYR A 5 -2.35 36.70 11.84
N LEU A 6 -3.18 35.79 11.32
CA LEU A 6 -3.08 34.37 11.63
C LEU A 6 -2.80 33.65 10.32
N VAL A 7 -1.56 33.72 9.86
CA VAL A 7 -1.07 32.78 8.85
C VAL A 7 -0.73 31.51 9.62
N GLN A 8 -1.58 30.50 9.48
CA GLN A 8 -1.42 29.19 10.10
C GLN A 8 -0.18 28.51 9.50
N PRO A 9 0.94 28.34 10.24
CA PRO A 9 2.23 27.92 9.66
C PRO A 9 2.18 26.54 8.98
N GLN A 10 1.29 25.68 9.47
CA GLN A 10 1.18 24.27 9.09
C GLN A 10 0.82 24.07 7.60
N ASN A 11 -0.06 24.91 7.05
CA ASN A 11 -0.49 24.79 5.64
C ASN A 11 0.52 25.42 4.68
N ASN A 12 1.25 26.45 5.11
CA ASN A 12 2.26 27.10 4.27
C ASN A 12 3.50 26.21 4.10
N PHE A 13 3.97 25.58 5.18
CA PHE A 13 5.15 24.72 5.13
C PHE A 13 5.00 23.55 4.16
N SER A 14 3.88 22.83 4.22
CA SER A 14 3.61 21.71 3.33
C SER A 14 3.48 22.15 1.86
N SER A 15 2.93 23.35 1.61
CA SER A 15 2.80 23.89 0.25
C SER A 15 4.16 24.21 -0.35
N VAL A 16 5.01 24.91 0.40
CA VAL A 16 6.39 25.24 -0.02
C VAL A 16 7.24 23.98 -0.23
N MET A 17 7.04 22.96 0.63
CA MET A 17 7.75 21.70 0.52
C MET A 17 7.33 20.89 -0.72
N GLY A 18 6.02 20.88 -1.03
CA GLY A 18 5.49 20.29 -2.26
C GLY A 18 6.01 20.96 -3.53
N GLU A 19 6.19 22.28 -3.51
CA GLU A 19 6.72 23.05 -4.64
C GLU A 19 8.23 22.85 -4.86
N MET A 20 9.00 22.48 -3.82
CA MET A 20 10.43 22.23 -3.94
C MET A 20 10.77 20.98 -4.78
N GLY A 21 9.82 20.06 -5.00
CA GLY A 21 10.05 18.88 -5.83
C GLY A 21 11.13 17.94 -5.28
N ILE A 22 11.18 17.78 -3.96
CA ILE A 22 12.19 16.93 -3.30
C ILE A 22 11.98 15.47 -3.72
N SER A 23 12.99 14.88 -4.34
CA SER A 23 13.03 13.46 -4.69
C SER A 23 14.27 12.80 -4.09
N LEU A 24 14.08 11.59 -3.57
CA LEU A 24 15.14 10.77 -3.00
C LEU A 24 15.19 9.44 -3.75
N ASN A 25 16.30 9.19 -4.44
CA ASN A 25 16.59 7.90 -5.03
C ASN A 25 17.73 7.25 -4.25
N VAL A 26 17.45 6.14 -3.56
CA VAL A 26 18.42 5.43 -2.72
C VAL A 26 18.33 3.93 -2.96
N ASN A 27 19.47 3.26 -2.98
CA ASN A 27 19.52 1.81 -2.89
C ASN A 27 19.65 1.41 -1.43
N VAL A 28 18.77 0.52 -0.99
CA VAL A 28 18.77 -0.04 0.37
C VAL A 28 18.83 -1.56 0.29
N PRO A 29 19.42 -2.24 1.29
CA PRO A 29 19.43 -3.70 1.31
C PRO A 29 17.99 -4.25 1.30
N ASN A 30 17.71 -5.16 0.37
CA ASN A 30 16.43 -5.83 0.27
C ASN A 30 16.29 -6.86 1.41
N LYS A 31 15.20 -6.75 2.17
CA LYS A 31 14.84 -7.71 3.24
C LYS A 31 13.51 -8.43 2.98
N LEU A 32 12.99 -8.32 1.76
CA LEU A 32 11.77 -9.02 1.33
C LEU A 32 12.05 -10.46 0.90
N ASP A 33 13.30 -10.78 0.60
CA ASP A 33 13.76 -12.11 0.24
C ASP A 33 14.97 -12.46 1.13
N GLU A 34 14.90 -13.60 1.82
CA GLU A 34 15.97 -14.09 2.69
C GLU A 34 17.09 -14.79 1.90
N THR A 35 16.86 -15.08 0.61
CA THR A 35 17.76 -15.90 -0.22
C THR A 35 18.77 -15.09 -1.03
N THR A 36 18.48 -13.81 -1.26
CA THR A 36 19.29 -12.96 -2.15
C THR A 36 19.76 -11.71 -1.42
N ASP A 37 21.07 -11.57 -1.27
CA ASP A 37 21.74 -10.35 -0.78
C ASP A 37 21.66 -9.26 -1.88
N SER A 38 20.43 -8.81 -2.16
CA SER A 38 20.08 -7.89 -3.22
C SER A 38 19.79 -6.49 -2.65
N ASP A 39 19.98 -5.47 -3.48
CA ASP A 39 19.57 -4.11 -3.17
C ASP A 39 18.21 -3.81 -3.79
N LEU A 40 17.36 -3.09 -3.05
CA LEU A 40 16.10 -2.51 -3.50
C LEU A 40 16.32 -1.02 -3.80
N ASN A 41 16.04 -0.60 -5.04
CA ASN A 41 16.01 0.82 -5.38
C ASN A 41 14.68 1.42 -4.91
N VAL A 42 14.77 2.47 -4.10
CA VAL A 42 13.63 3.19 -3.56
C VAL A 42 13.66 4.62 -4.09
N ASN A 43 12.56 5.01 -4.74
CA ASN A 43 12.33 6.37 -5.21
C ASN A 43 11.18 7.00 -4.43
N LEU A 44 11.47 8.02 -3.63
CA LEU A 44 10.48 8.74 -2.83
C LEU A 44 10.34 10.17 -3.34
N THR A 45 9.09 10.60 -3.52
CA THR A 45 8.76 12.00 -3.76
C THR A 45 8.16 12.58 -2.50
N ILE A 46 8.81 13.60 -1.93
CA ILE A 46 8.41 14.19 -0.65
C ILE A 46 7.69 15.51 -0.93
N LYS A 47 6.43 15.60 -0.50
CA LYS A 47 5.59 16.79 -0.63
C LYS A 47 5.27 17.41 0.73
N SER A 48 5.30 16.62 1.79
CA SER A 48 5.00 17.07 3.15
C SER A 48 5.77 16.28 4.19
N LEU A 49 5.76 16.74 5.45
CA LEU A 49 6.35 15.99 6.57
C LEU A 49 5.69 14.63 6.80
N ALA A 50 4.41 14.48 6.45
CA ALA A 50 3.71 13.20 6.58
C ALA A 50 4.29 12.12 5.67
N ASP A 51 4.94 12.49 4.56
CA ASP A 51 5.50 11.54 3.60
C ASP A 51 6.73 10.81 4.15
N PHE A 52 7.30 11.27 5.26
CA PHE A 52 8.34 10.54 6.00
C PHE A 52 7.78 9.48 6.96
N SER A 53 6.45 9.40 7.11
CA SER A 53 5.85 8.33 7.90
C SER A 53 6.06 6.96 7.21
N PRO A 54 6.26 5.88 7.97
CA PRO A 54 6.43 4.54 7.42
C PRO A 54 5.27 4.12 6.51
N ASP A 55 4.05 4.54 6.84
CA ASP A 55 2.85 4.23 6.06
C ASP A 55 2.93 4.86 4.66
N ASN A 56 3.26 6.14 4.55
CA ASN A 56 3.37 6.83 3.25
C ASN A 56 4.57 6.36 2.43
N ILE A 57 5.70 6.04 3.10
CA ILE A 57 6.87 5.44 2.44
C ILE A 57 6.49 4.07 1.86
N ALA A 58 5.82 3.22 2.64
CA ALA A 58 5.41 1.89 2.19
C ALA A 58 4.37 1.95 1.06
N GLN A 59 3.51 2.96 1.02
CA GLN A 59 2.61 3.23 -0.10
C GLN A 59 3.34 3.69 -1.38
N SER A 60 4.48 4.36 -1.24
CA SER A 60 5.28 4.88 -2.35
C SER A 60 6.18 3.83 -3.00
N VAL A 61 6.56 2.79 -2.24
CA VAL A 61 7.40 1.68 -2.73
C VAL A 61 6.50 0.55 -3.25
N PRO A 62 6.50 0.25 -4.57
CA PRO A 62 5.57 -0.72 -5.17
C PRO A 62 5.59 -2.10 -4.53
N GLU A 63 6.75 -2.58 -4.11
CA GLU A 63 6.94 -3.89 -3.48
C GLU A 63 6.27 -3.94 -2.10
N LEU A 64 6.40 -2.88 -1.31
CA LEU A 64 5.78 -2.78 0.02
C LEU A 64 4.27 -2.56 -0.08
N LYS A 65 3.82 -1.78 -1.06
CA LYS A 65 2.40 -1.56 -1.32
C LYS A 65 1.65 -2.87 -1.56
N LYS A 66 2.22 -3.79 -2.35
CA LYS A 66 1.64 -5.13 -2.58
C LYS A 66 1.46 -5.92 -1.29
N LEU A 67 2.40 -5.80 -0.34
CA LEU A 67 2.29 -6.45 0.97
C LEU A 67 1.20 -5.83 1.84
N ILE A 68 1.02 -4.51 1.77
CA ILE A 68 -0.09 -3.81 2.43
C ILE A 68 -1.42 -4.24 1.83
N GLU A 69 -1.57 -4.25 0.51
CA GLU A 69 -2.78 -4.71 -0.18
C GLU A 69 -3.09 -6.17 0.18
N LEU A 70 -2.09 -7.04 0.25
CA LEU A 70 -2.25 -8.41 0.71
C LEU A 70 -2.71 -8.46 2.17
N ARG A 71 -2.11 -7.66 3.07
CA ARG A 71 -2.53 -7.57 4.47
C ARG A 71 -3.98 -7.10 4.58
N GLU A 72 -4.37 -6.09 3.81
CA GLU A 72 -5.73 -5.57 3.78
C GLU A 72 -6.70 -6.62 3.25
N ALA A 73 -6.36 -7.32 2.17
CA ALA A 73 -7.15 -8.45 1.66
C ALA A 73 -7.30 -9.55 2.71
N LEU A 74 -6.22 -9.94 3.40
CA LEU A 74 -6.27 -10.94 4.48
C LEU A 74 -7.09 -10.45 5.69
N THR A 75 -7.06 -9.15 5.98
CA THR A 75 -7.84 -8.53 7.07
C THR A 75 -9.31 -8.41 6.70
N ALA A 76 -9.62 -8.04 5.47
CA ALA A 76 -10.97 -8.00 4.90
C ALA A 76 -11.56 -9.39 4.81
N VAL A 77 -10.75 -10.42 4.53
CA VAL A 77 -11.13 -11.83 4.63
C VAL A 77 -11.39 -12.21 6.09
N LYS A 78 -10.66 -11.67 7.07
CA LYS A 78 -10.87 -11.97 8.50
C LYS A 78 -12.20 -11.40 9.07
N GLY A 79 -12.74 -10.31 8.51
CA GLY A 79 -13.94 -9.63 9.04
C GLY A 79 -15.26 -10.39 8.83
N PRO A 80 -15.73 -10.60 7.58
CA PRO A 80 -16.98 -11.28 7.27
C PRO A 80 -16.91 -12.80 7.42
N LEU A 81 -15.72 -13.40 7.54
CA LEU A 81 -15.53 -14.86 7.57
C LEU A 81 -15.30 -15.45 8.96
N GLY A 82 -15.13 -14.61 9.99
CA GLY A 82 -14.97 -15.07 11.36
C GLY A 82 -16.15 -15.91 11.89
N ASN A 83 -17.32 -15.82 11.25
CA ASN A 83 -18.55 -16.49 11.71
C ASN A 83 -19.19 -17.48 10.73
N VAL A 84 -18.58 -17.77 9.57
CA VAL A 84 -19.17 -18.71 8.60
C VAL A 84 -18.15 -19.78 8.18
N PRO A 85 -18.00 -20.86 8.98
CA PRO A 85 -17.10 -21.98 8.69
C PRO A 85 -17.29 -22.59 7.29
N ALA A 86 -18.52 -22.56 6.76
CA ALA A 86 -18.87 -23.06 5.45
C ALA A 86 -18.18 -22.31 4.29
N PHE A 87 -17.90 -21.01 4.43
CA PHE A 87 -17.25 -20.25 3.36
C PHE A 87 -15.75 -20.58 3.25
N ARG A 88 -15.08 -20.77 4.39
CA ARG A 88 -13.67 -21.19 4.43
C ARG A 88 -13.48 -22.56 3.79
N ALA A 89 -14.37 -23.51 4.12
CA ALA A 89 -14.38 -24.83 3.51
C ALA A 89 -14.55 -24.74 1.99
N LYS A 90 -15.46 -23.87 1.52
CA LYS A 90 -15.74 -23.70 0.09
C LYS A 90 -14.62 -23.01 -0.67
N ILE A 91 -13.89 -22.06 -0.06
CA ILE A 91 -12.69 -21.48 -0.67
C ILE A 91 -11.56 -22.53 -0.79
N ILE A 92 -11.38 -23.37 0.22
CA ILE A 92 -10.38 -24.45 0.16
C ILE A 92 -10.77 -25.45 -0.93
N GLU A 93 -12.04 -25.83 -1.03
CA GLU A 93 -12.59 -26.70 -2.08
C GLU A 93 -12.41 -26.11 -3.49
N LEU A 94 -12.65 -24.81 -3.67
CA LEU A 94 -12.48 -24.12 -4.95
C LEU A 94 -11.00 -23.85 -5.31
N LEU A 95 -10.10 -23.84 -4.33
CA LEU A 95 -8.64 -23.71 -4.55
C LEU A 95 -7.99 -25.05 -4.92
N ASP A 96 -8.60 -26.17 -4.49
CA ASP A 96 -8.16 -27.53 -4.81
C ASP A 96 -8.52 -27.93 -6.26
N ASP A 97 -9.55 -27.29 -6.83
CA ASP A 97 -9.92 -27.44 -8.24
C ASP A 97 -9.23 -26.38 -9.13
N GLU A 98 -8.40 -26.85 -10.06
CA GLU A 98 -7.56 -26.01 -10.92
C GLU A 98 -8.38 -25.10 -11.86
N GLN A 99 -9.58 -25.55 -12.28
CA GLN A 99 -10.47 -24.75 -13.13
C GLN A 99 -11.18 -23.64 -12.36
N SER A 100 -11.70 -23.97 -11.18
CA SER A 100 -12.34 -23.01 -10.28
C SER A 100 -11.35 -21.95 -9.79
N ARG A 101 -10.10 -22.35 -9.52
CA ARG A 101 -9.00 -21.42 -9.17
C ARG A 101 -8.72 -20.43 -10.28
N ALA A 102 -8.67 -20.87 -11.54
CA ALA A 102 -8.45 -20.00 -12.69
C ALA A 102 -9.60 -18.99 -12.90
N GLN A 103 -10.85 -19.41 -12.68
CA GLN A 103 -12.01 -18.53 -12.76
C GLN A 103 -12.03 -17.49 -11.62
N LEU A 104 -11.74 -17.90 -10.39
CA LEU A 104 -11.65 -16.99 -9.25
C LEU A 104 -10.54 -15.94 -9.42
N LEU A 105 -9.37 -16.34 -9.90
CA LEU A 105 -8.28 -15.41 -10.21
C LEU A 105 -8.66 -14.43 -11.31
N LYS A 106 -9.45 -14.87 -12.30
CA LYS A 106 -9.98 -14.01 -13.34
C LYS A 106 -10.96 -12.98 -12.76
N GLU A 107 -11.93 -13.40 -11.95
CA GLU A 107 -12.89 -12.48 -11.33
C GLU A 107 -12.24 -11.50 -10.35
N LEU A 108 -11.26 -11.94 -9.55
CA LEU A 108 -10.53 -11.05 -8.64
C LEU A 108 -9.71 -9.98 -9.39
N ASN A 109 -9.16 -10.29 -10.56
CA ASN A 109 -8.49 -9.31 -11.41
C ASN A 109 -9.46 -8.28 -12.04
N LEU A 110 -10.74 -8.63 -12.24
CA LEU A 110 -11.75 -7.66 -12.68
C LEU A 110 -12.16 -6.70 -11.54
N VAL A 111 -12.11 -7.16 -10.29
CA VAL A 111 -12.42 -6.32 -9.12
C VAL A 111 -11.30 -5.30 -8.85
N SER A 112 -10.03 -5.62 -9.15
CA SER A 112 -8.92 -4.68 -9.04
C SER A 112 -8.84 -3.63 -10.17
N GLU A 113 -9.54 -3.81 -11.28
CA GLU A 113 -9.63 -2.82 -12.38
C GLU A 113 -10.86 -1.89 -12.32
N THR A 114 -11.79 -2.11 -11.39
CA THR A 114 -12.99 -1.25 -11.30
C THR A 114 -12.73 -0.04 -10.39
N LYS A 115 -12.14 0.99 -11.00
CA LYS A 115 -12.22 2.45 -10.74
C LYS A 115 -12.43 2.98 -9.31
#